data_AF-A0A9E5AST0-F1
#
_entry.id   AF-A0A9E5AST0-F1
#
_cell.length_a   1.000
_cell.length_b   1.000
_cell.length_c   1.000
_cell.angle_alpha   90.00
_cell.angle_beta   90.00
_cell.angle_gamma   90.00
#
_symmetry.space_group_name_H-M   'P 1'
#
loop_
_entity.id
_entity.type
_entity.pdbx_description
1 polymer ?
#
loop_
_entity_poly.entity_id
_entity_poly.type
_entity_poly.pdbx_seq_one_letter_code
_entity_poly.pdbx_strand_id
1 'polypeptide(L)'
;MSPPDIAGMMAMGAWDINRVAKYVVHAPTACLRSAQVLASDPETWAVGLYAGRGLCAPGHLPNKITDLYWFSLGCFPELNTRFVRDTYIHTANRLQSMEALRVAQLAGGKPACLFRVATAKMVIADRYLFDFGLALSSPQFIPRHGGDGGPTDGYLTAVVWTPADNQLWVWDAADLAGGPVCKILNLQWMVAFTMHTAWMPTLEPRTADYGINIHDELDKLAGGDAKLKALFDRHVAPNFDKCEKSSVKRVGRQRKKSIRREILRRFPDPDSD
;
A
#
# COMPACT_ATOMS: atom_id res chain seq x y z
N MET A 1 21.17 1.83 15.02
CA MET A 1 19.85 1.21 15.22
C MET A 1 18.86 2.32 15.46
N SER A 2 17.73 2.32 14.75
CA SER A 2 16.63 3.26 15.01
C SER A 2 16.08 3.01 16.42
N PRO A 3 15.68 4.04 17.18
CA PRO A 3 15.10 3.82 18.49
C PRO A 3 13.78 3.01 18.38
N PRO A 4 13.44 2.20 19.41
CA PRO A 4 12.36 1.21 19.33
C PRO A 4 10.98 1.78 19.00
N ASP A 5 10.76 3.04 19.36
CA ASP A 5 9.56 3.83 19.14
C ASP A 5 9.32 4.24 17.68
N ILE A 6 10.34 4.16 16.81
CA ILE A 6 10.22 4.44 15.36
C ILE A 6 10.56 3.22 14.49
N ALA A 7 10.76 2.05 15.09
CA ALA A 7 11.10 0.84 14.37
C ALA A 7 9.95 0.41 13.44
N GLY A 8 10.22 0.27 12.15
CA GLY A 8 9.21 -0.09 11.14
C GLY A 8 8.47 1.12 10.53
N MET A 9 8.64 2.33 11.06
CA MET A 9 8.09 3.53 10.44
C MET A 9 8.89 3.91 9.18
N MET A 10 8.18 4.32 8.14
CA MET A 10 8.82 4.73 6.89
C MET A 10 9.33 6.16 7.00
N ALA A 11 10.65 6.34 6.95
CA ALA A 11 11.29 7.66 6.94
C ALA A 11 11.12 8.39 5.59
N MET A 12 9.88 8.49 5.08
CA MET A 12 9.53 9.34 3.94
C MET A 12 9.67 10.82 4.29
N GLY A 13 9.48 11.16 5.58
CA GLY A 13 9.54 12.52 6.12
C GLY A 13 8.71 13.50 5.28
N ALA A 14 7.39 13.50 5.47
CA ALA A 14 6.53 14.39 4.69
C ALA A 14 6.76 15.86 5.08
N TRP A 15 7.49 16.60 4.23
CA TRP A 15 7.72 18.05 4.38
C TRP A 15 6.75 18.92 3.59
N ASP A 16 5.76 18.32 2.93
CA ASP A 16 4.76 19.06 2.19
C ASP A 16 3.52 18.20 1.89
N ILE A 17 2.47 18.83 1.41
CA ILE A 17 1.35 18.15 0.79
C ILE A 17 1.61 17.93 -0.72
N ASN A 18 1.24 16.76 -1.22
CA ASN A 18 1.26 16.45 -2.64
C ASN A 18 -0.02 16.95 -3.33
N ARG A 19 0.01 16.82 -4.66
CA ARG A 19 -1.09 17.17 -5.56
C ARG A 19 -1.60 15.90 -6.23
N VAL A 20 -2.92 15.72 -6.26
CA VAL A 20 -3.60 14.79 -7.16
C VAL A 20 -4.15 15.62 -8.32
N ALA A 21 -3.71 15.36 -9.55
CA ALA A 21 -4.02 16.21 -10.68
C ALA A 21 -4.65 15.44 -11.85
N LYS A 22 -5.52 16.13 -12.58
CA LYS A 22 -6.14 15.67 -13.82
C LYS A 22 -5.83 16.68 -14.91
N TYR A 23 -5.15 16.21 -15.95
CA TYR A 23 -4.84 16.98 -17.14
C TYR A 23 -5.64 16.42 -18.31
N VAL A 24 -6.29 17.30 -19.07
CA VAL A 24 -6.93 16.94 -20.35
C VAL A 24 -6.05 17.48 -21.45
N VAL A 25 -5.48 16.59 -22.25
CA VAL A 25 -4.57 16.94 -23.35
C VAL A 25 -5.24 16.62 -24.67
N HIS A 26 -5.20 17.55 -25.60
CA HIS A 26 -5.59 17.30 -26.98
C HIS A 26 -4.44 16.61 -27.69
N ALA A 27 -4.54 15.29 -27.83
CA ALA A 27 -3.45 14.46 -28.34
C ALA A 27 -2.91 14.91 -29.71
N PRO A 28 -3.73 15.24 -30.73
CA PRO A 28 -3.21 15.62 -32.04
C PRO A 28 -2.33 16.88 -32.04
N THR A 29 -2.57 17.83 -31.13
CA THR A 29 -1.81 19.09 -31.07
C THR A 29 -0.90 19.18 -29.86
N ALA A 30 -0.85 18.14 -29.02
CA ALA A 30 -0.19 18.15 -27.71
C ALA A 30 -0.56 19.34 -26.82
N CYS A 31 -1.75 19.95 -27.03
CA CYS A 31 -2.16 21.13 -26.26
C CYS A 31 -2.90 20.73 -24.99
N LEU A 32 -2.53 21.33 -23.86
CA LEU A 32 -3.31 21.24 -22.63
C LEU A 32 -4.65 21.96 -22.79
N ARG A 33 -5.76 21.23 -22.63
CA ARG A 33 -7.13 21.78 -22.67
C ARG A 33 -7.60 22.24 -21.30
N SER A 34 -7.29 21.49 -20.26
CA SER A 34 -7.62 21.84 -18.88
C SER A 34 -6.71 21.14 -17.89
N ALA A 35 -6.44 21.78 -16.77
CA ALA A 35 -5.81 21.19 -15.61
C ALA A 35 -6.68 21.41 -14.38
N GLN A 36 -6.88 20.36 -13.60
CA GLN A 36 -7.52 20.40 -12.29
C GLN A 36 -6.54 19.79 -11.28
N VAL A 37 -6.25 20.51 -10.21
CA VAL A 37 -5.25 20.13 -9.22
C VAL A 37 -5.91 20.15 -7.86
N LEU A 38 -5.86 19.03 -7.17
CA LEU A 38 -6.34 18.83 -5.81
C LEU A 38 -5.12 18.73 -4.88
N ALA A 39 -5.08 19.60 -3.87
CA ALA A 39 -4.18 19.50 -2.73
C ALA A 39 -4.98 19.88 -1.49
N SER A 40 -4.92 19.07 -0.45
CA SER A 40 -5.79 19.20 0.72
C SER A 40 -5.05 18.80 1.99
N ASP A 41 -5.28 19.54 3.06
CA ASP A 41 -4.78 19.25 4.40
C ASP A 41 -5.98 18.81 5.25
N PRO A 42 -5.99 17.58 5.81
CA PRO A 42 -4.86 16.67 6.00
C PRO A 42 -4.70 15.56 4.95
N GLU A 43 -5.52 15.48 3.91
CA GLU A 43 -5.58 14.27 3.09
C GLU A 43 -4.34 14.03 2.24
N THR A 44 -3.65 15.06 1.76
CA THR A 44 -2.59 14.88 0.75
C THR A 44 -1.16 14.97 1.28
N TRP A 45 -0.92 14.70 2.56
CA TRP A 45 0.44 14.64 3.14
C TRP A 45 1.18 13.36 2.75
N ALA A 46 2.22 13.46 1.90
CA ALA A 46 2.94 12.29 1.37
C ALA A 46 1.98 11.24 0.73
N VAL A 47 1.25 11.67 -0.30
CA VAL A 47 0.34 10.81 -1.07
C VAL A 47 1.12 9.65 -1.69
N GLY A 48 0.66 8.44 -1.42
CA GLY A 48 1.19 7.21 -1.96
C GLY A 48 0.46 6.74 -3.22
N LEU A 49 0.44 5.43 -3.41
CA LEU A 49 -0.20 4.77 -4.53
C LEU A 49 -1.74 4.79 -4.43
N TYR A 50 -2.39 4.37 -5.50
CA TYR A 50 -3.84 4.39 -5.65
C TYR A 50 -4.42 2.99 -5.85
N ALA A 51 -5.72 2.88 -5.60
CA ALA A 51 -6.57 1.76 -5.93
C ALA A 51 -7.83 2.24 -6.64
N GLY A 52 -8.47 1.34 -7.39
CA GLY A 52 -9.76 1.59 -8.00
C GLY A 52 -10.27 0.33 -8.69
N ARG A 53 -11.57 0.30 -8.96
CA ARG A 53 -12.19 -0.85 -9.62
C ARG A 53 -11.56 -1.10 -10.99
N GLY A 54 -11.14 -2.35 -11.22
CA GLY A 54 -10.51 -2.76 -12.48
C GLY A 54 -9.09 -2.21 -12.70
N LEU A 55 -8.52 -1.53 -11.70
CA LEU A 55 -7.12 -1.11 -11.72
C LEU A 55 -6.24 -2.18 -11.06
N CYS A 56 -5.02 -2.31 -11.55
CA CYS A 56 -4.03 -3.27 -11.03
C CYS A 56 -4.47 -4.75 -11.07
N ALA A 57 -5.53 -5.07 -11.84
CA ALA A 57 -5.96 -6.42 -12.15
C ALA A 57 -5.54 -6.77 -13.59
N PRO A 58 -5.05 -8.00 -13.86
CA PRO A 58 -4.79 -8.45 -15.23
C PRO A 58 -6.09 -8.43 -16.06
N GLY A 59 -6.06 -7.85 -17.26
CA GLY A 59 -7.19 -7.85 -18.18
C GLY A 59 -7.61 -6.45 -18.64
N HIS A 60 -8.92 -6.19 -18.64
CA HIS A 60 -9.51 -5.00 -19.25
C HIS A 60 -9.51 -3.81 -18.26
N LEU A 61 -8.70 -2.80 -18.58
CA LEU A 61 -8.77 -1.51 -17.90
C LEU A 61 -10.13 -0.86 -18.16
N PRO A 62 -10.72 -0.17 -17.17
CA PRO A 62 -11.98 0.52 -17.37
C PRO A 62 -11.82 1.65 -18.39
N ASN A 63 -12.78 1.80 -19.31
CA ASN A 63 -12.81 2.90 -20.29
C ASN A 63 -12.81 4.28 -19.61
N LYS A 64 -13.33 4.36 -18.38
CA LYS A 64 -13.36 5.59 -17.60
C LYS A 64 -13.23 5.25 -16.12
N ILE A 65 -12.29 5.90 -15.46
CA ILE A 65 -12.12 5.83 -14.01
C ILE A 65 -12.91 6.99 -13.41
N THR A 66 -13.98 6.72 -12.68
CA THR A 66 -14.81 7.75 -12.01
C THR A 66 -14.38 8.00 -10.57
N ASP A 67 -13.79 7.00 -9.94
CA ASP A 67 -13.39 7.01 -8.54
C ASP A 67 -12.01 6.40 -8.40
N LEU A 68 -11.15 7.10 -7.64
CA LEU A 68 -9.83 6.62 -7.27
C LEU A 68 -9.66 6.75 -5.77
N TYR A 69 -9.11 5.72 -5.17
CA TYR A 69 -8.77 5.72 -3.76
C TYR A 69 -7.27 5.92 -3.62
N TRP A 70 -6.89 6.84 -2.77
CA TRP A 70 -5.51 7.20 -2.50
C TRP A 70 -5.27 7.07 -1.01
N PHE A 71 -4.03 6.82 -0.64
CA PHE A 71 -3.63 6.97 0.74
C PHE A 71 -2.53 8.02 0.87
N SER A 72 -2.38 8.54 2.07
CA SER A 72 -1.32 9.44 2.45
C SER A 72 -0.71 8.97 3.76
N LEU A 73 0.60 9.17 3.89
CA LEU A 73 1.34 8.72 5.06
C LEU A 73 1.27 9.71 6.21
N GLY A 74 0.69 10.89 6.01
CA GLY A 74 0.67 11.93 7.04
C GLY A 74 2.03 12.59 7.21
N CYS A 75 2.23 13.27 8.34
CA CYS A 75 3.46 13.93 8.72
C CYS A 75 3.76 13.61 10.17
N PHE A 76 4.84 12.87 10.43
CA PHE A 76 5.24 12.49 11.79
C PHE A 76 6.53 13.22 12.17
N PRO A 77 6.54 14.04 13.25
CA PRO A 77 7.73 14.80 13.67
C PRO A 77 8.98 13.94 13.83
N GLU A 78 8.82 12.73 14.33
CA GLU A 78 9.89 11.77 14.61
C GLU A 78 10.56 11.25 13.33
N LEU A 79 9.86 11.31 12.19
CA LEU A 79 10.37 10.88 10.88
C LEU A 79 10.98 12.04 10.07
N ASN A 80 10.86 13.27 10.56
CA ASN A 80 11.35 14.48 9.91
C ASN A 80 12.80 14.78 10.33
N THR A 81 13.72 13.90 9.92
CA THR A 81 15.15 14.05 10.23
C THR A 81 15.74 15.33 9.63
N ARG A 82 16.87 15.81 10.20
CA ARG A 82 17.62 16.95 9.62
C ARG A 82 18.02 16.69 8.16
N PHE A 83 18.41 15.45 7.84
CA PHE A 83 18.75 15.07 6.47
C PHE A 83 17.59 15.30 5.50
N VAL A 84 16.38 14.84 5.85
CA VAL A 84 15.19 15.02 5.00
C VAL A 84 14.86 16.51 4.89
N ARG A 85 14.88 17.27 6.00
CA ARG A 85 14.69 18.72 5.98
C ARG A 85 15.63 19.40 5.00
N ASP A 86 16.94 19.20 5.18
CA ASP A 86 17.97 19.92 4.45
C ASP A 86 17.93 19.57 2.95
N THR A 87 17.47 18.36 2.63
CA THR A 87 17.23 17.92 1.24
C THR A 87 16.06 18.66 0.58
N TYR A 88 14.96 18.89 1.31
CA TYR A 88 13.69 19.35 0.70
C TYR A 88 13.29 20.80 1.03
N ILE A 89 13.96 21.49 1.95
CA ILE A 89 13.58 22.82 2.44
C ILE A 89 13.53 23.89 1.33
N HIS A 90 14.38 23.77 0.31
CA HIS A 90 14.49 24.73 -0.80
C HIS A 90 13.77 24.28 -2.08
N THR A 91 12.89 23.28 -2.00
CA THR A 91 12.13 22.84 -3.17
C THR A 91 11.17 23.93 -3.64
N ALA A 92 11.25 24.29 -4.92
CA ALA A 92 10.53 25.45 -5.48
C ALA A 92 9.00 25.29 -5.52
N ASN A 93 8.48 24.05 -5.47
CA ASN A 93 7.08 23.74 -5.71
C ASN A 93 6.27 23.48 -4.42
N ARG A 94 6.78 23.94 -3.28
CA ARG A 94 6.16 23.72 -1.98
C ARG A 94 4.80 24.42 -1.85
N LEU A 95 3.86 23.75 -1.21
CA LEU A 95 2.55 24.32 -0.87
C LEU A 95 2.49 24.78 0.59
N GLN A 96 3.09 24.03 1.49
CA GLN A 96 3.15 24.38 2.91
C GLN A 96 4.33 25.31 3.19
N SER A 97 4.10 26.34 4.00
CA SER A 97 5.19 27.19 4.51
C SER A 97 6.01 26.45 5.57
N MET A 98 7.23 26.91 5.84
CA MET A 98 8.03 26.37 6.95
C MET A 98 7.37 26.59 8.31
N GLU A 99 6.64 27.69 8.46
CA GLU A 99 5.91 27.96 9.69
C GLU A 99 4.72 27.01 9.87
N ALA A 100 3.94 26.76 8.81
CA ALA A 100 2.84 25.81 8.85
C ALA A 100 3.31 24.39 9.20
N LEU A 101 4.45 23.96 8.66
CA LEU A 101 5.10 22.71 9.05
C LEU A 101 5.51 22.70 10.53
N ARG A 102 6.16 23.76 11.00
CA ARG A 102 6.61 23.87 12.38
C ARG A 102 5.42 23.79 13.33
N VAL A 103 4.33 24.50 13.03
CA VAL A 103 3.07 24.42 13.80
C VAL A 103 2.51 23.00 13.78
N ALA A 104 2.43 22.36 12.61
CA ALA A 104 1.96 20.98 12.52
C ALA A 104 2.84 20.02 13.34
N GLN A 105 4.17 20.17 13.28
CA GLN A 105 5.10 19.33 14.02
C GLN A 105 4.98 19.52 15.54
N LEU A 106 4.84 20.77 16.01
CA LEU A 106 4.61 21.08 17.43
C LEU A 106 3.26 20.56 17.93
N ALA A 107 2.28 20.40 17.04
CA ALA A 107 0.97 19.80 17.33
C ALA A 107 0.97 18.27 17.24
N GLY A 108 2.13 17.61 17.08
CA GLY A 108 2.23 16.14 17.00
C GLY A 108 2.15 15.59 15.57
N GLY A 109 2.10 16.45 14.55
CA GLY A 109 2.12 16.07 13.14
C GLY A 109 0.75 16.12 12.44
N LYS A 110 0.61 15.30 11.40
CA LYS A 110 -0.60 15.10 10.62
C LYS A 110 -0.87 13.61 10.46
N PRO A 111 -2.10 13.13 10.63
CA PRO A 111 -2.41 11.71 10.52
C PRO A 111 -2.26 11.22 9.07
N ALA A 112 -2.05 9.91 8.93
CA ALA A 112 -2.27 9.24 7.66
C ALA A 112 -3.75 9.32 7.26
N CYS A 113 -4.04 9.21 5.97
CA CYS A 113 -5.40 9.29 5.44
C CYS A 113 -5.62 8.26 4.32
N LEU A 114 -6.81 7.67 4.27
CA LEU A 114 -7.33 6.96 3.10
C LEU A 114 -8.47 7.80 2.54
N PHE A 115 -8.42 8.18 1.27
CA PHE A 115 -9.41 9.10 0.70
C PHE A 115 -9.80 8.74 -0.73
N ARG A 116 -11.06 9.03 -1.08
CA ARG A 116 -11.63 8.80 -2.40
C ARG A 116 -11.72 10.11 -3.17
N VAL A 117 -11.19 10.12 -4.38
CA VAL A 117 -11.29 11.22 -5.34
C VAL A 117 -12.34 10.89 -6.40
N ALA A 118 -13.39 11.70 -6.47
CA ALA A 118 -14.33 11.67 -7.58
C ALA A 118 -13.72 12.41 -8.79
N THR A 119 -13.26 11.65 -9.79
CA THR A 119 -12.38 12.15 -10.87
C THR A 119 -13.10 13.09 -11.85
N ALA A 120 -14.43 13.08 -11.90
CA ALA A 120 -15.20 13.97 -12.74
C ALA A 120 -15.01 15.43 -12.33
N LYS A 121 -15.12 15.70 -11.01
CA LYS A 121 -15.03 17.03 -10.39
C LYS A 121 -13.67 17.30 -9.72
N MET A 122 -12.83 16.27 -9.59
CA MET A 122 -11.54 16.33 -8.87
C MET A 122 -11.69 16.82 -7.42
N VAL A 123 -12.66 16.23 -6.70
CA VAL A 123 -12.92 16.51 -5.29
C VAL A 123 -12.69 15.27 -4.44
N ILE A 124 -12.28 15.46 -3.19
CA ILE A 124 -12.29 14.40 -2.19
C ILE A 124 -13.76 14.15 -1.81
N ALA A 125 -14.29 13.02 -2.24
CA ALA A 125 -15.68 12.66 -2.04
C ALA A 125 -15.92 11.98 -0.68
N ASP A 126 -14.89 11.33 -0.13
CA ASP A 126 -14.95 10.61 1.14
C ASP A 126 -13.54 10.36 1.68
N ARG A 127 -13.41 10.15 3.00
CA ARG A 127 -12.11 9.92 3.65
C ARG A 127 -12.23 9.20 5.00
N TYR A 128 -11.15 8.53 5.36
CA TYR A 128 -10.88 8.00 6.69
C TYR A 128 -9.54 8.55 7.19
N LEU A 129 -9.56 9.27 8.32
CA LEU A 129 -8.35 9.70 9.01
C LEU A 129 -7.95 8.64 10.02
N PHE A 130 -6.68 8.29 10.00
CA PHE A 130 -6.13 7.35 10.96
C PHE A 130 -5.81 8.03 12.29
N ASP A 131 -5.83 7.26 13.37
CA ASP A 131 -5.23 7.70 14.63
C ASP A 131 -3.72 7.94 14.44
N PHE A 132 -3.14 8.81 15.27
CA PHE A 132 -1.71 9.07 15.23
C PHE A 132 -0.89 7.82 15.51
N GLY A 133 0.22 7.66 14.78
CA GLY A 133 1.11 6.51 14.87
C GLY A 133 0.71 5.32 13.99
N LEU A 134 -0.42 5.41 13.29
CA LEU A 134 -0.83 4.40 12.33
C LEU A 134 -0.39 4.81 10.92
N ALA A 135 0.09 3.82 10.16
CA ALA A 135 0.41 3.97 8.74
C ALA A 135 -0.18 2.80 7.95
N LEU A 136 -0.38 2.99 6.65
CA LEU A 136 -0.95 1.96 5.78
C LEU A 136 -0.10 1.72 4.52
N SER A 137 -0.21 0.50 3.99
CA SER A 137 0.32 0.10 2.69
C SER A 137 -0.53 0.68 1.56
N SER A 138 -0.12 0.42 0.31
CA SER A 138 -1.01 0.65 -0.83
C SER A 138 -2.34 -0.09 -0.63
N PRO A 139 -3.49 0.60 -0.82
CA PRO A 139 -4.79 -0.03 -0.76
C PRO A 139 -5.01 -0.91 -1.99
N GLN A 140 -5.94 -1.84 -1.87
CA GLN A 140 -6.45 -2.64 -2.98
C GLN A 140 -7.97 -2.55 -3.02
N PHE A 141 -8.53 -2.51 -4.23
CA PHE A 141 -9.98 -2.60 -4.41
C PHE A 141 -10.40 -4.06 -4.63
N ILE A 142 -11.35 -4.51 -3.84
CA ILE A 142 -11.97 -5.84 -3.91
C ILE A 142 -13.41 -5.65 -4.41
N PRO A 143 -13.74 -6.06 -5.64
CA PRO A 143 -15.11 -6.01 -6.13
C PRO A 143 -16.06 -6.84 -5.25
N ARG A 144 -17.26 -6.31 -4.98
CA ARG A 144 -18.29 -7.06 -4.24
C ARG A 144 -18.76 -8.27 -5.05
N HIS A 145 -18.84 -9.43 -4.41
CA HIS A 145 -19.41 -10.61 -5.04
C HIS A 145 -20.90 -10.41 -5.30
N GLY A 146 -21.35 -10.62 -6.55
CA GLY A 146 -22.74 -10.40 -6.96
C GLY A 146 -23.19 -8.93 -6.94
N GLY A 147 -22.25 -7.99 -6.81
CA GLY A 147 -22.55 -6.56 -6.79
C GLY A 147 -22.90 -6.01 -8.18
N ASP A 148 -23.33 -4.76 -8.22
CA ASP A 148 -23.88 -4.09 -9.40
C ASP A 148 -22.82 -3.67 -10.44
N GLY A 149 -21.53 -3.79 -10.10
CA GLY A 149 -20.47 -3.37 -11.00
C GLY A 149 -19.99 -1.93 -10.77
N GLY A 150 -20.58 -1.22 -9.83
CA GLY A 150 -20.32 0.18 -9.54
C GLY A 150 -18.87 0.46 -9.12
N PRO A 151 -18.37 1.69 -9.34
CA PRO A 151 -16.99 2.07 -9.05
C PRO A 151 -16.66 2.04 -7.55
N THR A 152 -17.67 2.17 -6.69
CA THR A 152 -17.57 2.06 -5.22
C THR A 152 -18.18 0.75 -4.69
N ASP A 153 -18.67 -0.12 -5.56
CA ASP A 153 -19.32 -1.38 -5.18
C ASP A 153 -18.27 -2.46 -4.86
N GLY A 154 -17.80 -2.41 -3.62
CA GLY A 154 -16.76 -3.29 -3.15
C GLY A 154 -16.19 -2.84 -1.83
N TYR A 155 -14.98 -3.30 -1.59
CA TYR A 155 -14.24 -3.02 -0.37
C TYR A 155 -12.84 -2.53 -0.73
N LEU A 156 -12.23 -1.79 0.19
CA LEU A 156 -10.80 -1.59 0.19
C LEU A 156 -10.13 -2.47 1.22
N THR A 157 -8.91 -2.91 0.93
CA THR A 157 -8.04 -3.51 1.95
C THR A 157 -6.63 -2.93 1.89
N ALA A 158 -5.99 -2.83 3.05
CA ALA A 158 -4.59 -2.47 3.19
C ALA A 158 -4.00 -3.10 4.45
N VAL A 159 -2.69 -3.31 4.44
CA VAL A 159 -1.94 -3.58 5.69
C VAL A 159 -1.83 -2.25 6.44
N VAL A 160 -2.19 -2.26 7.71
CA VAL A 160 -2.03 -1.16 8.64
C VAL A 160 -0.98 -1.55 9.67
N TRP A 161 0.06 -0.73 9.77
CA TRP A 161 1.09 -0.84 10.80
C TRP A 161 0.63 -0.02 12.00
N THR A 162 0.56 -0.69 13.15
CA THR A 162 0.29 -0.08 14.44
C THR A 162 1.58 -0.10 15.28
N PRO A 163 1.65 0.63 16.40
CA PRO A 163 2.78 0.55 17.31
C PRO A 163 3.03 -0.87 17.88
N ALA A 164 2.01 -1.73 17.89
CA ALA A 164 2.10 -3.06 18.49
C ALA A 164 2.28 -4.18 17.45
N ASP A 165 1.67 -4.05 16.27
CA ASP A 165 1.53 -5.14 15.31
C ASP A 165 1.13 -4.66 13.90
N ASN A 166 1.02 -5.62 12.98
CA ASN A 166 0.49 -5.41 11.65
C ASN A 166 -0.90 -6.03 11.53
N GLN A 167 -1.82 -5.29 10.90
CA GLN A 167 -3.20 -5.71 10.74
C GLN A 167 -3.62 -5.58 9.28
N LEU A 168 -4.51 -6.45 8.80
CA LEU A 168 -5.19 -6.23 7.53
C LEU A 168 -6.54 -5.58 7.81
N TRP A 169 -6.73 -4.34 7.36
CA TRP A 169 -7.98 -3.64 7.53
C TRP A 169 -8.80 -3.71 6.24
N VAL A 170 -10.12 -3.70 6.41
CA VAL A 170 -11.10 -3.69 5.31
C VAL A 170 -12.07 -2.55 5.54
N TRP A 171 -12.31 -1.74 4.51
CA TRP A 171 -13.29 -0.65 4.50
C TRP A 171 -14.36 -0.94 3.45
N ASP A 172 -15.59 -0.50 3.71
CA ASP A 172 -16.56 -0.40 2.61
C ASP A 172 -16.14 0.73 1.68
N ALA A 173 -16.03 0.44 0.38
CA ALA A 173 -15.52 1.43 -0.57
C ALA A 173 -16.51 2.58 -0.82
N ALA A 174 -17.78 2.43 -0.44
CA ALA A 174 -18.79 3.48 -0.52
C ALA A 174 -18.84 4.39 0.73
N ASP A 175 -18.25 3.97 1.85
CA ASP A 175 -18.29 4.68 3.14
C ASP A 175 -16.95 4.53 3.90
N LEU A 176 -15.95 5.31 3.51
CA LEU A 176 -14.68 5.40 4.21
C LEU A 176 -14.85 6.10 5.57
N ALA A 177 -15.71 7.12 5.65
CA ALA A 177 -15.95 7.87 6.88
C ALA A 177 -16.51 6.99 8.01
N GLY A 178 -17.30 5.96 7.68
CA GLY A 178 -17.77 4.93 8.61
C GLY A 178 -16.64 4.08 9.22
N GLY A 179 -15.44 4.15 8.64
CA GLY A 179 -14.26 3.44 9.12
C GLY A 179 -14.17 1.98 8.65
N PRO A 180 -13.20 1.22 9.17
CA PRO A 180 -12.99 -0.16 8.74
C PRO A 180 -14.14 -1.03 9.23
N VAL A 181 -14.76 -1.76 8.30
CA VAL A 181 -15.79 -2.78 8.58
C VAL A 181 -15.20 -4.05 9.18
N CYS A 182 -13.89 -4.28 9.01
CA CYS A 182 -13.18 -5.40 9.60
C CYS A 182 -11.69 -5.06 9.82
N LYS A 183 -11.13 -5.55 10.93
CA LYS A 183 -9.69 -5.52 11.23
C LYS A 183 -9.24 -6.94 11.55
N ILE A 184 -8.31 -7.47 10.76
CA ILE A 184 -7.79 -8.83 10.91
C ILE A 184 -6.39 -8.75 11.48
N LEU A 185 -6.22 -9.29 12.70
CA LEU A 185 -4.92 -9.41 13.36
C LEU A 185 -4.38 -10.83 13.21
N ASN A 186 -3.10 -10.94 12.86
CA ASN A 186 -2.37 -12.21 12.94
C ASN A 186 -0.98 -11.95 13.53
N LEU A 187 -0.78 -12.37 14.79
CA LEU A 187 0.47 -12.16 15.53
C LEU A 187 1.68 -12.87 14.92
N GLN A 188 1.48 -13.84 14.02
CA GLN A 188 2.56 -14.50 13.28
C GLN A 188 2.88 -13.82 11.95
N TRP A 189 2.07 -12.86 11.52
CA TRP A 189 2.20 -12.18 10.24
C TRP A 189 2.84 -10.80 10.42
N MET A 190 4.16 -10.78 10.38
CA MET A 190 4.94 -9.53 10.32
C MET A 190 5.35 -9.26 8.87
N VAL A 191 4.74 -8.23 8.29
CA VAL A 191 5.01 -7.78 6.92
C VAL A 191 5.77 -6.46 6.98
N ALA A 192 6.94 -6.44 6.34
CA ALA A 192 7.65 -5.18 6.12
C ALA A 192 6.83 -4.24 5.21
N PHE A 193 7.27 -3.00 5.08
CA PHE A 193 6.63 -2.06 4.15
C PHE A 193 6.53 -2.66 2.74
N THR A 194 5.32 -2.65 2.17
CA THR A 194 5.07 -3.04 0.79
C THR A 194 4.73 -1.81 -0.04
N MET A 195 5.45 -1.59 -1.14
CA MET A 195 5.11 -0.53 -2.10
C MET A 195 3.85 -0.91 -2.86
N HIS A 196 3.95 -1.82 -3.82
CA HIS A 196 2.84 -2.24 -4.66
C HIS A 196 2.18 -3.49 -4.10
N THR A 197 0.86 -3.54 -4.24
CA THR A 197 0.08 -4.72 -3.90
C THR A 197 -0.96 -4.96 -5.00
N ALA A 198 -1.42 -6.19 -5.15
CA ALA A 198 -2.42 -6.57 -6.16
C ALA A 198 -3.47 -7.51 -5.55
N TRP A 199 -4.72 -7.31 -5.97
CA TRP A 199 -5.83 -8.21 -5.66
C TRP A 199 -5.95 -9.28 -6.73
N MET A 200 -6.15 -10.52 -6.31
CA MET A 200 -6.47 -11.64 -7.19
C MET A 200 -7.76 -12.31 -6.70
N PRO A 201 -8.79 -12.48 -7.56
CA PRO A 201 -10.04 -13.10 -7.14
C PRO A 201 -9.86 -14.59 -6.79
N THR A 202 -8.90 -15.26 -7.44
CA THR A 202 -8.54 -16.65 -7.17
C THR A 202 -7.03 -16.81 -7.07
N LEU A 203 -6.60 -17.75 -6.24
CA LEU A 203 -5.20 -18.17 -6.16
C LEU A 203 -4.98 -19.32 -7.15
N GLU A 204 -4.25 -19.04 -8.22
CA GLU A 204 -3.89 -20.02 -9.23
C GLU A 204 -2.43 -20.50 -9.09
N PRO A 205 -2.09 -21.71 -9.55
CA PRO A 205 -0.70 -22.14 -9.66
C PRO A 205 0.11 -21.20 -10.56
N ARG A 206 1.38 -21.01 -10.21
CA ARG A 206 2.32 -20.30 -11.07
C ARG A 206 2.46 -21.01 -12.41
N THR A 207 2.25 -20.28 -13.51
CA THR A 207 2.38 -20.78 -14.88
C THR A 207 3.67 -20.34 -15.58
N ALA A 208 4.37 -19.36 -15.05
CA ALA A 208 5.66 -18.91 -15.58
C ALA A 208 6.72 -20.03 -15.44
N ASP A 209 7.45 -20.26 -16.52
CA ASP A 209 8.55 -21.23 -16.64
C ASP A 209 9.91 -20.65 -16.23
N TYR A 210 10.10 -19.34 -16.40
CA TYR A 210 11.26 -18.60 -15.92
C TYR A 210 11.42 -18.75 -14.40
N GLY A 211 12.64 -18.97 -13.92
CA GLY A 211 13.00 -18.94 -12.51
C GLY A 211 14.26 -18.11 -12.34
N ILE A 212 14.31 -17.31 -11.27
CA ILE A 212 15.50 -16.54 -10.91
C ILE A 212 16.33 -17.38 -9.96
N ASN A 213 17.57 -17.68 -10.33
CA ASN A 213 18.55 -18.16 -9.37
C ASN A 213 19.01 -16.95 -8.54
N ILE A 214 18.59 -16.90 -7.28
CA ILE A 214 18.88 -15.77 -6.39
C ILE A 214 20.38 -15.59 -6.16
N HIS A 215 21.15 -16.68 -6.13
CA HIS A 215 22.59 -16.61 -5.91
C HIS A 215 23.29 -15.93 -7.10
N ASP A 216 22.89 -16.29 -8.32
CA ASP A 216 23.43 -15.65 -9.53
C ASP A 216 23.09 -14.15 -9.58
N GLU A 217 21.89 -13.75 -9.16
CA GLU A 217 21.52 -12.34 -9.11
C GLU A 217 22.26 -11.56 -8.01
N LEU A 218 22.44 -12.16 -6.83
CA LEU A 218 23.20 -11.54 -5.75
C LEU A 218 24.69 -11.38 -6.13
N ASP A 219 25.27 -12.36 -6.82
CA ASP A 219 26.64 -12.26 -7.31
C ASP A 219 26.80 -11.18 -8.39
N LYS A 220 25.83 -11.04 -9.30
CA LYS A 220 25.79 -9.92 -10.26
C LYS A 220 25.70 -8.57 -9.55
N LEU A 221 24.82 -8.45 -8.55
CA LEU A 221 24.65 -7.22 -7.77
C LEU A 221 25.90 -6.88 -6.94
N ALA A 222 26.62 -7.90 -6.45
CA ALA A 222 27.87 -7.70 -5.74
C ALA A 222 28.95 -7.11 -6.66
N GLY A 223 28.92 -7.42 -7.96
CA GLY A 223 29.82 -6.83 -8.95
C GLY A 223 31.31 -7.06 -8.65
N GLY A 224 31.64 -8.11 -7.89
CA GLY A 224 33.00 -8.41 -7.40
C GLY A 224 33.39 -7.74 -6.07
N ASP A 225 32.51 -6.94 -5.44
CA ASP A 225 32.74 -6.39 -4.10
C ASP A 225 32.64 -7.50 -3.04
N ALA A 226 33.78 -7.88 -2.47
CA ALA A 226 33.88 -8.94 -1.47
C ALA A 226 33.08 -8.66 -0.19
N LYS A 227 32.94 -7.39 0.21
CA LYS A 227 32.15 -7.02 1.40
C LYS A 227 30.67 -7.17 1.13
N LEU A 228 30.23 -6.74 -0.05
CA LEU A 228 28.83 -6.86 -0.45
C LEU A 228 28.45 -8.33 -0.65
N LYS A 229 29.33 -9.13 -1.25
CA LYS A 229 29.14 -10.58 -1.37
C LYS A 229 29.03 -11.27 -0.01
N ALA A 230 29.96 -10.97 0.91
CA ALA A 230 29.90 -11.53 2.27
C ALA A 230 28.62 -11.14 3.02
N LEU A 231 28.11 -9.92 2.80
CA LEU A 231 26.82 -9.48 3.34
C LEU A 231 25.66 -10.31 2.76
N PHE A 232 25.62 -10.49 1.44
CA PHE A 232 24.58 -11.28 0.78
C PHE A 232 24.60 -12.75 1.21
N ASP A 233 25.76 -13.39 1.20
CA ASP A 233 25.93 -14.79 1.57
C ASP A 233 25.51 -15.04 3.04
N ARG A 234 25.82 -14.09 3.93
CA ARG A 234 25.53 -14.25 5.38
C ARG A 234 24.10 -13.90 5.75
N HIS A 235 23.52 -12.86 5.14
CA HIS A 235 22.28 -12.25 5.63
C HIS A 235 21.10 -12.35 4.66
N VAL A 236 21.34 -12.52 3.36
CA VAL A 236 20.27 -12.50 2.34
C VAL A 236 19.99 -13.90 1.83
N ALA A 237 20.98 -14.56 1.23
CA ALA A 237 20.84 -15.88 0.58
C ALA A 237 20.20 -16.97 1.46
N PRO A 238 20.51 -17.09 2.77
CA PRO A 238 19.93 -18.13 3.63
C PRO A 238 18.41 -18.06 3.80
N ASN A 239 17.79 -16.92 3.47
CA ASN A 239 16.33 -16.77 3.52
C ASN A 239 15.63 -17.41 2.30
N PHE A 240 16.36 -17.65 1.21
CA PHE A 240 15.84 -18.26 -0.02
C PHE A 240 16.09 -19.77 -0.07
N ASP A 241 17.21 -20.24 0.47
CA ASP A 241 17.56 -21.67 0.52
C ASP A 241 16.55 -22.51 1.32
N LYS A 242 15.90 -21.89 2.32
CA LYS A 242 14.86 -22.54 3.14
C LYS A 242 13.58 -22.79 2.35
N CYS A 243 13.27 -21.93 1.37
CA CYS A 243 12.12 -22.09 0.50
C CYS A 243 12.35 -23.22 -0.51
N GLU A 244 13.54 -23.29 -1.13
CA GLU A 244 13.85 -24.31 -2.15
C GLU A 244 13.76 -25.75 -1.63
N LYS A 245 14.26 -25.99 -0.41
CA LYS A 245 14.18 -27.31 0.26
C LYS A 245 12.75 -27.73 0.61
N SER A 246 11.82 -26.78 0.71
CA SER A 246 10.39 -27.04 0.99
C SER A 246 9.56 -27.32 -0.28
N SER A 247 9.96 -26.75 -1.42
CA SER A 247 9.35 -27.00 -2.74
C SER A 247 9.67 -28.38 -3.29
N VAL A 248 10.86 -28.93 -3.01
CA VAL A 248 11.22 -30.31 -3.42
C VAL A 248 10.38 -31.38 -2.70
N LYS A 249 9.82 -31.08 -1.52
CA LYS A 249 8.94 -31.99 -0.76
C LYS A 249 7.43 -31.82 -1.04
N ARG A 250 7.01 -30.88 -1.89
CA ARG A 250 5.57 -30.60 -2.16
C ARG A 250 5.14 -30.91 -3.59
N VAL A 251 5.58 -32.04 -4.13
CA VAL A 251 4.83 -32.73 -5.20
C VAL A 251 4.10 -33.90 -4.55
N GLY A 252 2.91 -33.66 -4.03
CA GLY A 252 2.11 -34.70 -3.39
C GLY A 252 0.77 -34.19 -2.88
N ARG A 253 -0.28 -34.50 -3.64
CA ARG A 253 -1.75 -34.37 -3.49
C ARG A 253 -2.44 -34.23 -2.10
N GLN A 254 -1.76 -34.17 -0.94
CA GLN A 254 -2.39 -34.28 0.39
C GLN A 254 -2.83 -32.96 1.06
N ARG A 255 -2.28 -31.79 0.69
CA ARG A 255 -2.53 -30.54 1.46
C ARG A 255 -3.89 -29.86 1.23
N LYS A 256 -4.50 -29.98 0.03
CA LYS A 256 -5.80 -29.34 -0.28
C LYS A 256 -6.98 -29.92 0.50
N LYS A 257 -6.97 -31.23 0.81
CA LYS A 257 -8.06 -31.88 1.57
C LYS A 257 -8.02 -31.56 3.08
N SER A 258 -6.83 -31.33 3.63
CA SER A 258 -6.65 -31.07 5.06
C SER A 258 -7.08 -29.65 5.45
N ILE A 259 -6.73 -28.63 4.67
CA ILE A 259 -7.10 -27.23 4.98
C ILE A 259 -8.61 -27.00 4.81
N ARG A 260 -9.22 -27.53 3.74
CA ARG A 260 -10.67 -27.41 3.53
C ARG A 260 -11.48 -28.09 4.65
N ARG A 261 -11.01 -29.24 5.15
CA ARG A 261 -11.63 -29.93 6.31
C ARG A 261 -11.45 -29.16 7.62
N GLU A 262 -10.30 -28.52 7.83
CA GLU A 262 -10.05 -27.72 9.03
C GLU A 262 -10.90 -26.43 9.06
N ILE A 263 -11.09 -25.78 7.90
CA ILE A 263 -11.94 -24.59 7.76
C ILE A 263 -13.42 -24.94 7.99
N LEU A 264 -13.94 -25.97 7.31
CA LEU A 264 -15.34 -26.42 7.47
C LEU A 264 -15.65 -26.95 8.88
N ARG A 265 -14.63 -27.36 9.63
CA ARG A 265 -14.79 -27.83 11.01
C ARG A 265 -14.81 -26.69 12.04
N ARG A 266 -14.19 -25.55 11.73
CA ARG A 266 -14.16 -24.37 12.63
C ARG A 266 -15.24 -23.35 12.31
N PHE A 267 -15.75 -23.34 11.08
CA PHE A 267 -16.82 -22.47 10.63
C PHE A 267 -17.81 -23.31 9.82
N PRO A 268 -18.75 -24.01 10.48
CA PRO A 268 -19.82 -24.71 9.79
C PRO A 268 -20.69 -23.70 9.03
N ASP A 269 -21.22 -24.13 7.89
CA ASP A 269 -22.10 -23.33 7.05
C ASP A 269 -23.36 -22.97 7.85
N PRO A 270 -23.74 -21.68 7.98
CA PRO A 270 -24.94 -21.29 8.74
C PRO A 270 -26.25 -21.83 8.12
N ASP A 271 -26.19 -22.34 6.89
CA ASP A 271 -27.32 -22.94 6.16
C ASP A 271 -27.28 -24.48 6.10
N SER A 272 -26.42 -25.14 6.90
CA SER A 272 -26.45 -26.61 7.03
C SER A 272 -27.33 -27.04 8.21
N ASP A 273 -28.65 -26.87 8.05
CA ASP A 273 -29.72 -27.68 8.65
C ASP A 273 -30.89 -27.78 7.66
#